data_AF-A0A524L7Z1-F1
#
_entry.id   AF-A0A524L7Z1-F1
#
_cell.length_a   1.000
_cell.length_b   1.000
_cell.length_c   1.000
_cell.angle_alpha   90.00
_cell.angle_beta   90.00
_cell.angle_gamma   90.00
#
_symmetry.space_group_name_H-M   'P 1'
#
loop_
_entity.id
_entity.type
_entity.pdbx_description
1 polymer ?
#
loop_
_entity_poly.entity_id
_entity_poly.type
_entity_poly.pdbx_seq_one_letter_code
_entity_poly.pdbx_strand_id
1 'polypeptide(L)' 'MDRKWMPDFVRVVDDFEYTQTQKVLVRSLKKVHFDRRRLPDAAIYWRERGDRAYRDFTPEDFQGLQREFGRGERAELLDR' A
#
# COMPACT_ATOMS: atom_id res chain seq x y z
N MET A 1 -0.81 -21.21 -4.98
CA MET A 1 -1.84 -20.20 -4.64
C MET A 1 -2.93 -20.27 -5.68
N ASP A 2 -4.20 -20.30 -5.26
CA ASP A 2 -5.32 -20.12 -6.19
C ASP A 2 -5.09 -18.81 -6.96
N ARG A 3 -5.01 -18.89 -8.30
CA ARG A 3 -4.79 -17.71 -9.17
C ARG A 3 -5.92 -16.69 -9.07
N LYS A 4 -7.04 -17.05 -8.44
CA LYS A 4 -8.23 -16.22 -8.36
C LYS A 4 -8.04 -14.94 -7.56
N TRP A 5 -7.12 -14.91 -6.60
CA TRP A 5 -6.93 -13.73 -5.75
C TRP A 5 -5.48 -13.26 -5.75
N MET A 6 -5.28 -12.05 -6.28
CA MET A 6 -4.03 -11.32 -6.29
C MET A 6 -4.37 -9.87 -5.87
N PRO A 7 -3.78 -9.33 -4.78
CA PRO A 7 -4.06 -7.99 -4.28
C PRO A 7 -3.36 -6.90 -5.10
N ASP A 8 -4.01 -5.74 -5.28
CA ASP A 8 -3.49 -4.66 -6.14
C ASP A 8 -2.27 -3.96 -5.53
N PHE A 9 -2.20 -3.92 -4.20
CA PHE A 9 -1.07 -3.41 -3.44
C PHE A 9 -0.62 -4.41 -2.38
N VAL A 10 0.68 -4.50 -2.18
CA VAL A 10 1.33 -5.35 -1.19
C VAL A 10 2.40 -4.51 -0.48
N ARG A 11 2.44 -4.59 0.85
CA ARG A 11 3.55 -4.07 1.64
C ARG A 11 4.18 -5.24 2.39
N VAL A 12 5.48 -5.38 2.23
CA VAL A 12 6.30 -6.32 3.01
C VAL A 12 6.82 -5.59 4.24
N VAL A 13 6.75 -6.25 5.38
CA VAL A 13 7.26 -5.76 6.67
C VAL A 13 8.12 -6.86 7.28
N ASP A 14 9.19 -6.47 7.99
CA ASP A 14 10.12 -7.43 8.59
C ASP A 14 9.50 -8.18 9.78
N ASP A 15 8.62 -7.49 10.52
CA ASP A 15 7.89 -8.08 11.64
C ASP A 15 6.50 -7.43 11.79
N PHE A 16 5.60 -8.14 12.48
CA PHE A 16 4.29 -7.64 12.84
C PHE A 16 4.25 -7.21 14.30
N GLU A 17 3.47 -6.18 14.60
CA GLU A 17 3.08 -5.92 15.99
C GLU A 17 2.00 -6.91 16.41
N TYR A 18 2.12 -7.46 17.61
CA TYR A 18 1.18 -8.44 18.15
C TYR A 18 0.48 -7.95 19.42
N THR A 19 -0.71 -8.48 19.68
CA THR A 19 -1.34 -8.41 21.00
C THR A 19 -0.62 -9.34 21.99
N GLN A 20 -0.94 -9.23 23.28
CA GLN A 20 -0.48 -10.19 24.29
C GLN A 20 -0.85 -11.65 23.98
N THR A 21 -1.91 -11.87 23.20
CA THR A 21 -2.38 -13.19 22.74
C THR A 21 -1.89 -13.57 21.34
N GLN A 22 -0.80 -12.95 20.87
CA GLN A 22 -0.16 -13.21 19.57
C GLN A 22 -1.06 -12.97 18.34
N LYS A 23 -2.02 -12.06 18.43
CA LYS A 23 -2.79 -11.63 17.25
C LYS A 23 -2.09 -10.46 16.57
N VAL A 24 -1.95 -10.51 15.25
CA VAL A 24 -1.41 -9.38 14.47
C VAL A 24 -2.29 -8.14 14.65
N LEU A 25 -1.68 -7.02 15.04
CA LEU A 25 -2.34 -5.75 15.29
C LEU A 25 -2.51 -4.95 13.99
N VAL A 26 -3.41 -5.41 13.11
CA VAL A 26 -3.60 -4.84 11.75
C VAL A 26 -3.82 -3.31 11.71
N ARG A 27 -4.36 -2.71 12.78
CA ARG A 27 -4.56 -1.25 12.86
C ARG A 27 -3.26 -0.45 12.75
N SER A 28 -2.14 -0.94 13.29
CA SER A 28 -0.85 -0.23 13.18
C SER A 28 -0.36 -0.25 11.74
N LEU A 29 -0.64 -1.34 11.02
CA LEU A 29 -0.29 -1.45 9.61
C LEU A 29 -1.14 -0.56 8.70
N LYS A 30 -2.44 -0.42 9.02
CA LYS A 30 -3.40 0.35 8.21
C LYS A 30 -3.31 1.87 8.38
N LYS A 31 -2.85 2.36 9.55
CA LYS A 31 -2.86 3.80 9.88
C LYS A 31 -2.14 4.70 8.87
N VAL A 32 -1.11 4.17 8.22
CA VAL A 32 -0.29 4.89 7.24
C VAL A 32 -0.58 4.46 5.79
N HIS A 33 -1.52 3.53 5.60
CA HIS A 33 -1.84 2.94 4.31
C HIS A 33 -0.57 2.57 3.51
N PHE A 34 -0.47 3.05 2.28
CA PHE A 34 0.71 2.94 1.41
C PHE A 34 1.33 4.32 1.15
N ASP A 35 1.14 5.29 2.07
CA ASP A 35 1.64 6.65 1.92
C ASP A 35 3.17 6.67 1.94
N ARG A 36 3.77 6.94 0.78
CA ARG A 36 5.23 6.97 0.60
C ARG A 36 5.93 8.07 1.38
N ARG A 37 5.21 9.15 1.73
CA ARG A 37 5.74 10.22 2.58
C ARG A 37 5.98 9.73 4.01
N ARG A 38 5.18 8.78 4.48
CA ARG A 38 5.27 8.17 5.82
C ARG A 38 6.04 6.85 5.81
N LEU A 39 6.23 6.25 4.64
CA LEU A 39 6.89 4.97 4.40
C LEU A 39 7.94 5.08 3.28
N PRO A 40 8.96 5.95 3.41
CA PRO A 40 9.93 6.20 2.35
C PRO A 40 10.69 4.93 1.95
N ASP A 41 11.11 4.13 2.93
CA ASP A 41 11.97 2.96 2.70
C ASP A 41 11.22 1.62 2.68
N ALA A 42 9.88 1.64 2.83
CA ALA A 42 9.12 0.40 2.90
C ALA A 42 9.13 -0.35 1.55
N ALA A 43 9.21 -1.68 1.60
CA ALA A 43 9.02 -2.51 0.41
C ALA A 43 7.53 -2.57 0.06
N ILE A 44 7.09 -1.66 -0.82
CA ILE A 44 5.72 -1.59 -1.32
C ILE A 44 5.73 -1.93 -2.79
N TYR A 45 4.81 -2.79 -3.18
CA TYR A 45 4.63 -3.23 -4.54
C TYR A 45 3.17 -3.08 -4.95
N TRP A 46 2.94 -2.86 -6.24
CA TRP A 46 1.62 -2.71 -6.80
C TRP A 46 1.51 -3.34 -8.17
N ARG A 47 0.27 -3.47 -8.64
CA ARG A 47 -0.02 -3.95 -9.98
C ARG A 47 -1.32 -3.35 -10.48
N GLU A 48 -1.52 -3.45 -11.78
CA GLU A 48 -2.79 -3.17 -12.42
C GLU A 48 -3.54 -4.48 -12.72
N ARG A 49 -4.85 -4.35 -12.97
CA ARG A 49 -5.66 -5.50 -13.35
C ARG A 49 -5.16 -6.06 -14.69
N GLY A 50 -4.79 -7.34 -14.68
CA GLY A 50 -4.26 -8.04 -15.86
C GLY A 50 -2.75 -8.28 -15.77
N ASP A 51 -2.06 -7.58 -14.88
CA ASP A 51 -0.64 -7.83 -14.62
C ASP A 51 -0.43 -9.22 -14.03
N ARG A 52 0.70 -9.82 -14.44
CA ARG A 52 1.13 -11.15 -13.98
C ARG A 52 2.22 -11.08 -12.91
N ALA A 53 2.71 -9.89 -12.61
CA ALA A 53 3.76 -9.62 -11.65
C ALA A 53 3.52 -8.27 -10.98
N TYR A 54 4.14 -8.08 -9.82
CA TYR A 54 4.15 -6.80 -9.13
C TYR A 54 5.29 -5.91 -9.62
N ARG A 55 5.09 -4.61 -9.52
CA ARG A 55 6.10 -3.56 -9.72
C ARG A 55 6.36 -2.86 -8.40
N ASP A 56 7.56 -2.30 -8.23
CA ASP A 56 7.85 -1.42 -7.11
C ASP A 56 6.90 -0.24 -7.14
N PHE A 57 6.38 0.16 -5.98
CA PHE A 57 5.57 1.36 -5.86
C PHE A 57 6.49 2.51 -5.45
N THR A 58 7.03 3.28 -6.39
CA THR A 58 8.06 4.28 -6.07
C THR A 58 7.48 5.61 -5.57
N PRO A 59 8.29 6.55 -5.06
CA PRO A 59 7.82 7.91 -4.80
C PRO A 59 7.19 8.59 -6.01
N GLU A 60 7.69 8.32 -7.23
CA GLU A 60 7.15 8.85 -8.48
C GLU A 60 5.76 8.29 -8.78
N ASP A 61 5.54 7.00 -8.53
CA ASP A 61 4.21 6.37 -8.64
C ASP A 61 3.22 7.02 -7.66
N PHE A 62 3.66 7.27 -6.42
CA PHE A 62 2.83 7.93 -5.42
C PHE A 62 2.47 9.37 -5.84
N GLN A 63 3.42 10.13 -6.40
CA GLN A 63 3.12 11.45 -6.97
C GLN A 63 2.16 11.36 -8.16
N GLY A 64 2.26 10.31 -8.98
CA GLY A 64 1.29 9.98 -10.03
C GLY A 64 -0.11 9.83 -9.47
N LEU A 65 -0.25 8.99 -8.44
CA LEU A 65 -1.50 8.76 -7.74
C LEU A 65 -2.08 10.05 -7.15
N GLN A 66 -1.25 10.91 -6.54
CA GLN A 66 -1.68 12.21 -6.04
C GLN A 66 -2.24 13.11 -7.14
N ARG A 67 -1.59 13.14 -8.32
CA ARG A 67 -2.09 13.90 -9.48
C ARG A 67 -3.43 13.36 -9.98
N GLU A 68 -3.60 12.05 -10.04
CA GLU A 68 -4.86 11.43 -10.48
C GLU A 68 -6.02 11.74 -9.53
N PHE A 69 -5.79 11.60 -8.21
CA PHE A 69 -6.78 11.94 -7.21
C PHE A 69 -7.09 13.44 -7.20
N GLY A 70 -6.08 14.29 -7.39
CA GLY A 70 -6.27 15.73 -7.55
C GLY A 70 -7.14 16.09 -8.76
N ARG A 71 -6.90 15.45 -9.92
CA ARG A 71 -7.74 15.62 -11.12
C ARG A 71 -9.18 15.16 -10.90
N GLY A 72 -9.37 14.14 -10.07
CA GLY A 72 -10.69 13.64 -9.69
C GLY A 72 -11.35 14.38 -8.53
N GLU A 73 -10.78 15.50 -8.06
CA GLU A 73 -11.24 16.27 -6.89
C GLU A 73 -11.40 15.42 -5.62
N ARG A 74 -10.52 14.43 -5.46
CA ARG A 74 -10.53 13.42 -4.38
C ARG A 74 -9.23 13.37 -3.59
N ALA A 75 -8.39 14.41 -3.68
CA ALA A 75 -7.07 14.44 -3.04
C ALA A 75 -7.14 14.17 -1.52
N GLU A 76 -8.21 14.59 -0.86
CA GLU A 76 -8.46 14.39 0.57
C GLU A 76 -8.52 12.92 0.99
N LEU A 77 -8.79 11.99 0.07
CA LEU A 77 -8.78 10.56 0.36
C LEU A 77 -7.37 10.01 0.60
N LEU A 78 -6.32 10.69 0.12
CA LEU A 78 -4.92 10.29 0.32
C LEU A 78 -4.31 10.82 1.62
N ASP A 79 -4.94 11.82 2.26
CA ASP A 79 -4.43 12.46 3.48
C ASP A 79 -5.11 11.96 4.77
N ARG A 80 -6.08 11.04 4.65
CA ARG A 80 -6.73 10.35 5.79
C ARG A 80 -5.81 9.32 6.44
#